data_AF-A0A4V3M6V7-F1
#
_entry.id   AF-A0A4V3M6V7-F1
#
_cell.length_a   1.000
_cell.length_b   1.000
_cell.length_c   1.000
_cell.angle_alpha   90.00
_cell.angle_beta   90.00
_cell.angle_gamma   90.00
#
_symmetry.space_group_name_H-M   'P 1'
#
loop_
_entity.id
_entity.type
_entity.pdbx_description
1 polymer ?
#
loop_
_entity_poly.entity_id
_entity_poly.type
_entity_poly.pdbx_seq_one_letter_code
_entity_poly.pdbx_strand_id
1 'polypeptide(L)'
;VPEVLHRALIGLAWLVRAGLVPSLSSLAPLMHWATNRLSWGEHRGGMFVAVEGADADGRPIRRSWHLLAEGDDGPLIPSMAVEAIIRKALDDRMPMPGVRAAVRDVELEDYEKLFASKTIYTGLRDDSEARGLYPDLLGDAWKNLPAEIRAIHEGAAMAQGRARVERGSGMLSRLAARLIGFPAAATDVPVKVSFDIGKDGETWTRTFGTHSFSSR
;
A
#
# COMPACT_ATOMS: atom_id res chain seq x y z
N VAL A 1 7.72 3.12 -20.60
CA VAL A 1 8.43 3.41 -21.87
C VAL A 1 8.73 4.91 -21.90
N PRO A 2 9.97 5.35 -22.15
CA PRO A 2 10.27 6.77 -22.25
C PRO A 2 9.37 7.41 -23.32
N GLU A 3 8.67 8.50 -22.97
CA GLU A 3 7.69 9.19 -23.82
C GLU A 3 8.24 9.51 -25.23
N VAL A 4 9.54 9.77 -25.32
CA VAL A 4 10.29 10.02 -26.56
C VAL A 4 10.25 8.82 -27.52
N LEU A 5 10.44 7.60 -27.02
CA LEU A 5 10.40 6.39 -27.85
C LEU A 5 8.99 6.14 -28.39
N HIS A 6 7.97 6.39 -27.58
CA HIS A 6 6.59 6.27 -27.99
C HIS A 6 6.24 7.29 -29.10
N ARG A 7 6.65 8.56 -28.94
CA ARG A 7 6.47 9.60 -29.97
C ARG A 7 7.24 9.32 -31.25
N ALA A 8 8.46 8.78 -31.16
CA ALA A 8 9.25 8.38 -32.32
C ALA A 8 8.58 7.23 -33.10
N LEU A 9 8.08 6.21 -32.39
CA LEU A 9 7.33 5.11 -33.00
C LEU A 9 6.04 5.59 -33.69
N ILE A 10 5.32 6.54 -33.10
CA ILE A 10 4.16 7.18 -33.73
C ILE A 10 4.58 7.88 -35.04
N GLY A 11 5.67 8.65 -35.03
CA GLY A 11 6.17 9.32 -36.23
C GLY A 11 6.57 8.34 -37.33
N LEU A 12 7.25 7.24 -36.98
CA LEU A 12 7.60 6.17 -37.92
C LEU A 12 6.37 5.48 -38.50
N ALA A 13 5.33 5.24 -37.69
CA ALA A 13 4.06 4.69 -38.16
C ALA A 13 3.36 5.62 -39.17
N TRP A 14 3.46 6.94 -38.99
CA TRP A 14 2.95 7.91 -39.96
C TRP A 14 3.71 7.89 -41.29
N LEU A 15 5.03 7.65 -41.29
CA LEU A 15 5.81 7.52 -42.52
C LEU A 15 5.41 6.28 -43.34
N VAL A 16 5.12 5.17 -42.66
CA VAL A 16 4.57 3.97 -43.31
C VAL A 16 3.18 4.25 -43.87
N ARG A 17 2.32 4.90 -43.08
CA ARG A 17 0.96 5.28 -43.51
C ARG A 17 0.96 6.25 -44.69
N ALA A 18 1.95 7.13 -44.78
CA ALA A 18 2.13 8.06 -45.89
C ALA A 18 2.77 7.41 -47.13
N GLY A 19 3.13 6.12 -47.08
CA GLY A 19 3.73 5.39 -48.21
C GLY A 19 5.20 5.73 -48.47
N LEU A 20 5.84 6.50 -47.60
CA LEU A 20 7.25 6.89 -47.73
C LEU A 20 8.20 5.74 -47.38
N VAL A 21 7.75 4.80 -46.55
CA VAL A 21 8.48 3.58 -46.21
C VAL A 21 7.52 2.39 -46.32
N PRO A 22 7.85 1.34 -47.10
CA PRO A 22 6.93 0.22 -47.31
C PRO A 22 6.70 -0.62 -46.05
N SER A 23 7.72 -0.75 -45.18
CA SER A 23 7.60 -1.43 -43.90
C SER A 23 8.75 -1.08 -42.95
N LEU A 24 8.47 -1.10 -41.64
CA LEU A 24 9.47 -0.99 -40.57
C LEU A 24 9.94 -2.36 -40.05
N SER A 25 9.44 -3.47 -40.61
CA SER A 25 9.75 -4.84 -40.16
C SER A 25 11.25 -5.15 -40.18
N SER A 26 12.00 -4.60 -41.15
CA SER A 26 13.45 -4.79 -41.26
C SER A 26 14.23 -4.14 -40.10
N LEU A 27 13.63 -3.16 -39.42
CA LEU A 27 14.20 -2.50 -38.26
C LEU A 27 13.88 -3.22 -36.94
N ALA A 28 13.00 -4.23 -36.96
CA ALA A 28 12.60 -4.98 -35.78
C ALA A 28 13.78 -5.59 -34.99
N PRO A 29 14.82 -6.18 -35.62
CA PRO A 29 15.99 -6.70 -34.89
C PRO A 29 16.76 -5.60 -34.17
N LEU A 30 16.91 -4.43 -34.80
CA LEU A 30 17.59 -3.26 -34.22
C LEU A 30 16.77 -2.68 -33.05
N MET A 31 15.46 -2.61 -33.21
CA MET A 31 14.55 -2.14 -32.16
C MET A 31 14.56 -3.07 -30.96
N HIS A 32 14.53 -4.39 -31.19
CA HIS A 32 14.65 -5.39 -30.13
C HIS A 32 16.00 -5.31 -29.42
N TRP A 33 17.09 -5.11 -30.16
CA TRP A 33 18.41 -4.87 -29.57
C TRP A 33 18.43 -3.59 -28.72
N ALA A 34 17.88 -2.49 -29.25
CA ALA A 34 17.82 -1.20 -28.58
C ALA A 34 16.98 -1.26 -27.30
N THR A 35 15.79 -1.85 -27.34
CA THR A 35 14.91 -1.99 -26.16
C THR A 35 15.55 -2.81 -25.05
N ASN A 36 16.28 -3.88 -25.39
CA ASN A 36 16.96 -4.72 -24.40
C ASN A 36 18.26 -4.08 -23.85
N ARG A 37 18.91 -3.18 -24.61
CA ARG A 37 20.18 -2.57 -24.19
C ARG A 37 20.03 -1.19 -23.56
N LEU A 38 18.98 -0.45 -23.91
CA LEU A 38 18.69 0.92 -23.48
C LEU A 38 17.55 0.99 -22.45
N SER A 39 17.15 -0.12 -21.84
CA SER A 39 16.17 -0.12 -20.77
C SER A 39 16.74 0.60 -19.53
N TRP A 40 16.32 1.84 -19.33
CA TRP A 40 16.59 2.62 -18.12
C TRP A 40 15.36 2.59 -17.22
N GLY A 41 15.51 2.04 -16.01
CA GLY A 41 14.46 1.89 -15.00
C GLY A 41 14.78 0.72 -14.07
N GLU A 42 14.18 0.69 -12.88
CA GLU A 42 14.24 -0.50 -12.02
C GLU A 42 13.60 -1.68 -12.78
N HIS A 43 14.37 -2.76 -12.96
CA HIS A 43 13.91 -4.01 -13.56
C HIS A 43 13.03 -4.80 -12.58
N ARG A 44 12.09 -4.12 -11.93
CA ARG A 44 11.25 -4.68 -10.88
C ARG A 44 9.80 -4.31 -11.16
N GLY A 45 8.99 -5.31 -11.43
CA GLY A 45 7.54 -5.21 -11.49
C GLY A 45 6.94 -5.93 -10.29
N GLY A 46 5.88 -5.38 -9.70
CA GLY A 46 5.21 -6.00 -8.57
C GLY A 46 3.69 -5.90 -8.69
N MET A 47 3.02 -6.88 -8.12
CA MET A 47 1.56 -6.88 -7.92
C MET A 47 1.28 -7.42 -6.53
N PHE A 48 0.28 -6.86 -5.85
CA PHE A 48 -0.25 -7.47 -4.64
C PHE A 48 -1.77 -7.44 -4.66
N VAL A 49 -2.36 -8.41 -3.97
CA VAL A 49 -3.80 -8.50 -3.72
C VAL A 49 -3.99 -8.52 -2.21
N ALA A 50 -4.69 -7.51 -1.69
CA ALA A 50 -5.01 -7.41 -0.26
C ALA A 50 -6.49 -7.73 -0.02
N VAL A 51 -6.75 -8.50 1.03
CA VAL A 51 -8.10 -8.83 1.51
C VAL A 51 -8.20 -8.37 2.95
N GLU A 52 -9.25 -7.61 3.24
CA GLU A 52 -9.60 -7.13 4.58
C GLU A 52 -10.93 -7.77 5.00
N GLY A 53 -11.01 -8.21 6.25
CA GLY A 53 -12.19 -8.88 6.81
C GLY A 53 -12.12 -8.94 8.32
N ALA A 54 -12.94 -9.80 8.92
CA ALA A 54 -12.91 -10.09 10.35
C ALA A 54 -12.78 -11.59 10.58
N ASP A 55 -12.08 -12.00 11.65
CA ASP A 55 -11.94 -13.40 12.04
C ASP A 55 -13.22 -13.93 12.69
N ALA A 56 -13.19 -15.20 13.11
CA ALA A 56 -14.32 -15.84 13.78
C ALA A 56 -14.71 -15.13 15.10
N ASP A 57 -13.77 -14.41 15.73
CA ASP A 57 -13.95 -13.64 16.95
C ASP A 57 -14.32 -12.16 16.66
N GLY A 58 -14.50 -11.80 15.38
CA GLY A 58 -14.84 -10.45 14.94
C GLY A 58 -13.65 -9.47 14.91
N ARG A 59 -12.41 -9.93 15.10
CA ARG A 59 -11.22 -9.08 15.05
C ARG A 59 -10.87 -8.77 13.59
N PRO A 60 -10.51 -7.51 13.26
CA PRO A 60 -10.12 -7.17 11.90
C PRO A 60 -8.86 -7.93 11.50
N ILE A 61 -8.90 -8.54 10.32
CA ILE A 61 -7.80 -9.25 9.68
C ILE A 61 -7.51 -8.59 8.34
N ARG A 62 -6.23 -8.38 8.03
CA ARG A 62 -5.78 -7.96 6.71
C ARG A 62 -4.67 -8.89 6.26
N ARG A 63 -4.86 -9.52 5.12
CA ARG A 63 -3.82 -10.37 4.51
C ARG A 63 -3.59 -9.94 3.08
N SER A 64 -2.35 -10.03 2.64
CA SER A 64 -1.98 -9.68 1.29
C SER A 64 -1.08 -10.76 0.67
N TRP A 65 -1.36 -11.10 -0.59
CA TRP A 65 -0.47 -11.92 -1.40
C TRP A 65 0.30 -11.01 -2.35
N HIS A 66 1.61 -11.19 -2.41
CA HIS A 66 2.55 -10.35 -3.16
C HIS A 66 3.26 -11.18 -4.21
N LEU A 67 3.48 -10.56 -5.37
CA LEU A 67 4.33 -11.04 -6.44
C LEU A 67 5.33 -9.95 -6.80
N LEU A 68 6.61 -10.32 -6.87
CA LEU A 68 7.70 -9.47 -7.34
C LEU A 68 8.41 -10.19 -8.48
N ALA A 69 8.39 -9.59 -9.67
CA ALA A 69 9.17 -10.03 -10.81
C ALA A 69 10.38 -9.12 -10.98
N GLU A 70 11.57 -9.70 -10.89
CA GLU A 70 12.83 -9.00 -11.13
C GLU A 70 13.41 -9.37 -12.50
N GLY A 71 14.30 -8.53 -13.02
CA GLY A 71 14.98 -8.75 -14.29
C GLY A 71 14.03 -8.72 -15.49
N ASP A 72 14.14 -9.71 -16.36
CA ASP A 72 13.46 -9.76 -17.66
C ASP A 72 12.24 -10.70 -17.68
N ASP A 73 11.87 -11.30 -16.52
CA ASP A 73 10.77 -12.27 -16.46
C ASP A 73 9.38 -11.63 -16.28
N GLY A 74 9.30 -10.38 -15.85
CA GLY A 74 8.04 -9.66 -15.63
C GLY A 74 7.08 -9.63 -16.84
N PRO A 75 7.57 -9.33 -18.06
CA PRO A 75 6.75 -9.33 -19.28
C PRO A 75 6.12 -10.69 -19.63
N LEU A 76 6.62 -11.80 -19.07
CA LEU A 76 6.12 -13.14 -19.36
C LEU A 76 4.89 -13.52 -18.52
N ILE A 77 4.60 -12.80 -17.43
CA ILE A 77 3.52 -13.16 -16.51
C ILE A 77 2.15 -13.31 -17.22
N PRO A 78 1.74 -12.40 -18.13
CA PRO A 78 0.45 -12.54 -18.81
C PRO A 78 0.35 -13.80 -19.69
N SER A 79 1.46 -14.24 -20.31
CA SER A 79 1.44 -15.43 -21.17
C SER A 79 1.49 -16.74 -20.39
N MET A 80 1.95 -16.71 -19.13
CA MET A 80 1.99 -17.90 -18.26
C MET A 80 0.60 -18.50 -17.99
N ALA A 81 -0.46 -17.68 -18.00
CA ALA A 81 -1.84 -18.17 -17.90
C ALA A 81 -2.17 -19.19 -19.01
N VAL A 82 -1.77 -18.87 -20.24
CA VAL A 82 -1.99 -19.71 -21.42
C VAL A 82 -1.12 -20.96 -21.33
N GLU A 83 0.14 -20.81 -20.93
CA GLU A 83 1.03 -21.95 -20.71
C GLU A 83 0.47 -22.93 -19.67
N ALA A 84 -0.05 -22.43 -18.55
CA ALA A 84 -0.68 -23.26 -17.51
C ALA A 84 -1.87 -24.05 -18.05
N ILE A 85 -2.74 -23.41 -18.85
CA ILE A 85 -3.88 -24.08 -19.49
C ILE A 85 -3.40 -25.16 -20.47
N ILE A 86 -2.39 -24.87 -21.30
CA ILE A 86 -1.85 -25.86 -22.25
C ILE A 86 -1.25 -27.05 -21.51
N ARG A 87 -0.50 -26.82 -20.43
CA ARG A 87 0.06 -27.92 -19.61
C ARG A 87 -1.04 -28.77 -18.99
N LYS A 88 -2.09 -28.15 -18.44
CA LYS A 88 -3.27 -28.89 -17.96
C LYS A 88 -3.94 -29.68 -19.07
N ALA A 89 -4.05 -29.12 -20.28
CA ALA A 89 -4.61 -29.80 -21.44
C ALA A 89 -3.83 -31.08 -21.78
N LEU A 90 -2.49 -31.00 -21.76
CA LEU A 90 -1.60 -32.13 -22.01
C LEU A 90 -1.69 -33.22 -20.92
N ASP A 91 -2.11 -32.84 -19.71
CA ASP A 91 -2.36 -33.76 -18.60
C ASP A 91 -3.82 -34.27 -18.54
N ASP A 92 -4.59 -34.14 -19.63
CA ASP A 92 -6.03 -34.50 -19.70
C ASP A 92 -6.93 -33.74 -18.70
N ARG A 93 -6.49 -32.58 -18.20
CA ARG A 93 -7.20 -31.71 -17.26
C ARG A 93 -7.72 -30.44 -17.93
N MET A 94 -8.34 -30.58 -19.09
CA MET A 94 -8.88 -29.45 -19.85
C MET A 94 -9.94 -28.67 -19.06
N PRO A 95 -9.91 -27.32 -19.08
CA PRO A 95 -10.99 -26.51 -18.52
C PRO A 95 -12.34 -26.79 -19.17
N MET A 96 -13.42 -26.53 -18.43
CA MET A 96 -14.78 -26.69 -18.96
C MET A 96 -15.01 -25.82 -20.20
N PRO A 97 -15.60 -26.36 -21.28
CA PRO A 97 -15.88 -25.59 -22.49
C PRO A 97 -16.99 -24.55 -22.26
N GLY A 98 -17.00 -23.50 -23.10
CA GLY A 98 -18.03 -22.46 -23.13
C GLY A 98 -17.55 -21.06 -22.75
N VAL A 99 -18.38 -20.04 -23.03
CA VAL A 99 -18.11 -18.64 -22.66
C VAL A 99 -18.43 -18.44 -21.19
N ARG A 100 -17.40 -18.33 -20.36
CA ARG A 100 -17.51 -18.17 -18.91
C ARG A 100 -16.27 -17.51 -18.33
N ALA A 101 -16.35 -17.11 -17.08
CA ALA A 101 -15.18 -16.66 -16.33
C ALA A 101 -14.25 -17.85 -16.04
N ALA A 102 -12.95 -17.63 -16.23
CA ALA A 102 -11.89 -18.64 -16.07
C ALA A 102 -11.31 -18.68 -14.64
N VAL A 103 -12.11 -18.30 -13.63
CA VAL A 103 -11.65 -18.06 -12.24
C VAL A 103 -10.96 -19.28 -11.61
N ARG A 104 -11.33 -20.50 -12.03
CA ARG A 104 -10.77 -21.77 -11.53
C ARG A 104 -10.05 -22.59 -12.60
N ASP A 105 -9.80 -21.99 -13.77
CA ASP A 105 -9.12 -22.69 -14.87
C ASP A 105 -7.61 -22.67 -14.68
N VAL A 106 -7.10 -21.66 -13.96
CA VAL A 106 -5.71 -21.54 -13.53
C VAL A 106 -5.72 -21.18 -12.06
N GLU A 107 -5.05 -22.00 -11.26
CA GLU A 107 -4.90 -21.78 -9.82
C GLU A 107 -3.48 -21.29 -9.51
N LEU A 108 -3.25 -20.83 -8.28
CA LEU A 108 -1.95 -20.28 -7.89
C LEU A 108 -0.82 -21.33 -8.02
N GLU A 109 -1.12 -22.59 -7.71
CA GLU A 109 -0.17 -23.70 -7.78
C GLU A 109 0.29 -23.99 -9.22
N ASP A 110 -0.52 -23.64 -10.22
CA ASP A 110 -0.10 -23.76 -11.63
C ASP A 110 0.94 -22.71 -11.99
N TYR A 111 0.79 -21.49 -11.45
CA TYR A 111 1.76 -20.42 -11.62
C TYR A 111 3.05 -20.66 -10.84
N GLU A 112 2.98 -21.22 -9.63
CA GLU A 112 4.16 -21.52 -8.81
C GLU A 112 5.19 -22.38 -9.56
N LYS A 113 4.71 -23.37 -10.34
CA LYS A 113 5.56 -24.21 -11.20
C LYS A 113 6.27 -23.41 -12.29
N LEU A 114 5.59 -22.41 -12.87
CA LEU A 114 6.12 -21.55 -13.92
C LEU A 114 7.07 -20.48 -13.36
N PHE A 115 6.81 -20.02 -12.13
CA PHE A 115 7.64 -19.05 -11.42
C PHE A 115 8.95 -19.68 -10.92
N ALA A 116 8.95 -20.97 -10.57
CA ALA A 116 10.10 -21.66 -10.00
C ALA A 116 11.38 -21.58 -10.86
N SER A 117 11.25 -21.47 -12.18
CA SER A 117 12.39 -21.34 -13.10
C SER A 117 12.71 -19.90 -13.49
N LYS A 118 12.16 -18.91 -12.78
CA LYS A 118 12.19 -17.49 -13.13
C LYS A 118 12.60 -16.64 -11.95
N THR A 119 12.97 -15.39 -12.22
CA THR A 119 13.28 -14.40 -11.19
C THR A 119 11.98 -13.76 -10.67
N ILE A 120 11.02 -14.61 -10.28
CA ILE A 120 9.71 -14.22 -9.77
C ILE A 120 9.57 -14.79 -8.36
N TYR A 121 9.30 -13.90 -7.42
CA TYR A 121 9.14 -14.21 -6.01
C TYR A 121 7.70 -13.95 -5.60
N THR A 122 7.14 -14.83 -4.78
CA THR A 122 5.80 -14.67 -4.24
C THR A 122 5.83 -14.81 -2.73
N GLY A 123 4.87 -14.20 -2.04
CA GLY A 123 4.81 -14.26 -0.59
C GLY A 123 3.46 -13.85 -0.04
N LEU A 124 3.11 -14.41 1.11
CA LEU A 124 1.97 -13.98 1.91
C LEU A 124 2.48 -13.06 3.01
N ARG A 125 1.75 -11.97 3.23
CA ARG A 125 1.96 -11.04 4.32
C ARG A 125 0.69 -10.98 5.16
N ASP A 126 0.85 -11.22 6.45
CA ASP A 126 -0.21 -10.99 7.42
C ASP A 126 -0.04 -9.58 7.98
N ASP A 127 -0.93 -8.67 7.57
CA ASP A 127 -0.99 -7.29 8.01
C ASP A 127 -1.98 -7.10 9.17
N SER A 128 -2.57 -8.19 9.68
CA SER A 128 -3.51 -8.18 10.81
C SER A 128 -2.80 -7.91 12.12
N GLU A 129 -1.58 -8.42 12.21
CA GLU A 129 -0.58 -7.99 13.18
C GLU A 129 0.39 -7.01 12.52
N ALA A 130 -0.10 -5.99 11.81
CA ALA A 130 0.70 -4.76 11.75
C ALA A 130 0.85 -4.31 13.21
N ARG A 131 1.88 -4.85 13.88
CA ARG A 131 2.22 -4.52 15.26
C ARG A 131 2.19 -3.02 15.32
N GLY A 132 1.42 -2.50 16.28
CA GLY A 132 1.37 -1.06 16.46
C GLY A 132 2.80 -0.53 16.46
N LEU A 133 3.02 0.61 15.80
CA LEU A 133 4.35 1.22 15.69
C LEU A 133 5.07 1.25 17.05
N TYR A 134 4.32 1.48 18.13
CA TYR A 134 4.83 1.54 19.50
C TYR A 134 5.26 0.20 20.10
N PRO A 135 4.47 -0.89 20.03
CA PRO A 135 4.96 -2.23 20.36
C PRO A 135 6.29 -2.59 19.68
N ASP A 136 6.45 -2.28 18.39
CA ASP A 136 7.68 -2.58 17.64
C ASP A 136 8.87 -1.70 18.07
N LEU A 137 8.64 -0.40 18.30
CA LEU A 137 9.69 0.52 18.71
C LEU A 137 10.13 0.33 20.16
N LEU A 138 9.19 0.03 21.06
CA LEU A 138 9.43 -0.01 22.51
C LEU A 138 9.70 -1.42 23.03
N GLY A 139 9.36 -2.47 22.28
CA GLY A 139 9.59 -3.86 22.69
C GLY A 139 8.99 -4.16 24.06
N ASP A 140 9.77 -4.72 24.98
CA ASP A 140 9.28 -5.06 26.32
C ASP A 140 8.86 -3.85 27.17
N ALA A 141 9.38 -2.65 26.89
CA ALA A 141 8.94 -1.44 27.60
C ALA A 141 7.46 -1.13 27.33
N TRP A 142 6.93 -1.54 26.16
CA TRP A 142 5.51 -1.44 25.84
C TRP A 142 4.64 -2.16 26.87
N LYS A 143 5.02 -3.38 27.26
CA LYS A 143 4.26 -4.22 28.20
C LYS A 143 4.16 -3.60 29.59
N ASN A 144 5.13 -2.76 29.95
CA ASN A 144 5.18 -2.06 31.23
C ASN A 144 4.40 -0.74 31.24
N LEU A 145 3.89 -0.28 30.10
CA LEU A 145 3.05 0.92 30.05
C LEU A 145 1.66 0.66 30.65
N PRO A 146 1.06 1.67 31.32
CA PRO A 146 -0.32 1.61 31.77
C PRO A 146 -1.27 1.19 30.64
N ALA A 147 -2.28 0.40 30.98
CA ALA A 147 -3.21 -0.17 30.01
C ALA A 147 -3.93 0.92 29.19
N GLU A 148 -4.19 2.06 29.80
CA GLU A 148 -4.84 3.22 29.19
C GLU A 148 -3.98 3.85 28.09
N ILE A 149 -2.66 3.92 28.29
CA ILE A 149 -1.72 4.43 27.28
C ILE A 149 -1.63 3.47 26.11
N ARG A 150 -1.59 2.16 26.40
CA ARG A 150 -1.61 1.14 25.35
C ARG A 150 -2.89 1.21 24.53
N ALA A 151 -4.05 1.34 25.17
CA ALA A 151 -5.33 1.44 24.50
C ALA A 151 -5.44 2.64 23.53
N ILE A 152 -4.91 3.81 23.91
CA ILE A 152 -4.87 4.98 23.02
C ILE A 152 -4.09 4.66 21.74
N HIS A 153 -2.94 4.03 21.89
CA HIS A 153 -2.03 3.70 20.79
C HIS A 153 -2.37 2.40 20.04
N GLU A 154 -3.36 1.64 20.53
CA GLU A 154 -3.98 0.47 19.87
C GLU A 154 -5.27 0.85 19.12
N GLY A 155 -5.65 2.14 19.09
CA GLY A 155 -6.75 2.64 18.26
C GLY A 155 -8.00 3.08 19.02
N ALA A 156 -7.91 3.42 20.30
CA ALA A 156 -9.04 4.05 21.00
C ALA A 156 -9.42 5.39 20.31
N ALA A 157 -10.70 5.57 20.01
CA ALA A 157 -11.19 6.80 19.36
C ALA A 157 -11.26 8.02 20.32
N MET A 158 -11.18 7.77 21.64
CA MET A 158 -11.30 8.82 22.64
C MET A 158 -10.63 8.43 23.97
N ALA A 159 -10.02 9.39 24.63
CA ALA A 159 -9.52 9.30 26.00
C ALA A 159 -10.15 10.40 26.88
N GLN A 160 -10.37 10.11 28.16
CA GLN A 160 -10.91 11.06 29.13
C GLN A 160 -10.14 10.99 30.45
N GLY A 161 -10.07 12.13 31.15
CA GLY A 161 -9.37 12.19 32.43
C GLY A 161 -9.50 13.55 33.09
N ARG A 162 -8.61 13.82 34.06
CA ARG A 162 -8.54 15.10 34.77
C ARG A 162 -7.13 15.65 34.67
N ALA A 163 -7.01 16.97 34.50
CA ALA A 163 -5.72 17.63 34.39
C ALA A 163 -5.64 18.85 35.30
N ARG A 164 -4.41 19.16 35.70
CA ARG A 164 -4.03 20.44 36.31
C ARG A 164 -3.37 21.30 35.25
N VAL A 165 -3.91 22.50 35.05
CA VAL A 165 -3.40 23.51 34.13
C VAL A 165 -2.62 24.55 34.92
N GLU A 166 -1.33 24.67 34.62
CA GLU A 166 -0.47 25.71 35.19
C GLU A 166 -0.15 26.76 34.13
N ARG A 167 -0.05 28.02 34.56
CA ARG A 167 0.33 29.15 33.69
C ARG A 167 1.50 29.90 34.29
N GLY A 168 2.38 30.40 33.43
CA GLY A 168 3.40 31.36 33.85
C GLY A 168 2.76 32.61 34.49
N SER A 169 3.38 33.14 35.54
CA SER A 169 2.84 34.24 36.35
C SER A 169 2.89 35.62 35.67
N GLY A 170 3.70 35.78 34.62
CA GLY A 170 3.94 37.05 33.92
C GLY A 170 2.78 37.57 33.03
N MET A 171 2.87 38.82 32.59
CA MET A 171 1.86 39.40 31.70
C MET A 171 1.94 38.85 30.26
N LEU A 172 3.17 38.57 29.77
CA LEU A 172 3.38 38.02 28.44
C LEU A 172 2.80 36.60 28.29
N SER A 173 2.94 35.75 29.31
CA SER A 173 2.34 34.41 29.32
C SER A 173 0.81 34.47 29.32
N ARG A 174 0.22 35.45 30.02
CA ARG A 174 -1.24 35.65 30.00
C ARG A 174 -1.73 36.12 28.64
N LEU A 175 -1.01 37.02 27.97
CA LEU A 175 -1.37 37.50 26.64
C LEU A 175 -1.28 36.38 25.60
N ALA A 176 -0.18 35.62 25.59
CA ALA A 176 0.01 34.49 24.68
C ALA A 176 -1.06 33.41 24.89
N ALA A 177 -1.37 33.06 26.14
CA ALA A 177 -2.43 32.09 26.45
C ALA A 177 -3.81 32.56 25.96
N ARG A 178 -4.08 33.88 26.01
CA ARG A 178 -5.34 34.45 25.55
C ARG A 178 -5.43 34.48 24.02
N LEU A 179 -4.32 34.76 23.33
CA LEU A 179 -4.25 34.75 21.86
C LEU A 179 -4.43 33.35 21.28
N ILE A 180 -3.85 32.33 21.92
CA ILE A 180 -3.95 30.93 21.46
C ILE A 180 -5.25 30.26 21.95
N GLY A 181 -5.94 30.85 22.93
CA GLY A 181 -7.19 30.30 23.47
C GLY A 181 -6.99 29.18 24.50
N PHE A 182 -5.84 29.15 25.18
CA PHE A 182 -5.57 28.15 26.22
C PHE A 182 -6.44 28.35 27.47
N PRO A 183 -6.76 27.27 28.22
CA PRO A 183 -7.57 27.33 29.44
C PRO A 183 -6.86 28.07 30.58
N ALA A 184 -7.65 28.66 31.50
CA ALA A 184 -7.15 29.31 32.72
C ALA A 184 -6.39 28.31 33.61
N ALA A 185 -5.51 28.82 34.49
CA ALA A 185 -4.86 27.98 35.49
C ALA A 185 -5.91 27.39 36.42
N ALA A 186 -5.91 26.08 36.59
CA ALA A 186 -6.89 25.35 37.35
C ALA A 186 -6.29 24.03 37.83
N THR A 187 -6.63 23.62 39.05
CA THR A 187 -6.07 22.42 39.68
C THR A 187 -6.77 21.13 39.25
N ASP A 188 -8.00 21.24 38.74
CA ASP A 188 -8.84 20.10 38.41
C ASP A 188 -9.78 20.45 37.25
N VAL A 189 -9.42 20.02 36.04
CA VAL A 189 -10.16 20.29 34.81
C VAL A 189 -10.48 18.97 34.11
N PRO A 190 -11.74 18.70 33.74
CA PRO A 190 -12.06 17.53 32.93
C PRO A 190 -11.40 17.67 31.55
N VAL A 191 -10.75 16.60 31.10
CA VAL A 191 -10.09 16.52 29.80
C VAL A 191 -10.72 15.44 28.97
N LYS A 192 -10.94 15.75 27.70
CA LYS A 192 -11.32 14.79 26.67
C LYS A 192 -10.40 14.97 25.47
N VAL A 193 -9.89 13.86 24.95
CA VAL A 193 -9.10 13.83 23.72
C VAL A 193 -9.81 12.89 22.76
N SER A 194 -10.04 13.33 21.52
CA SER A 194 -10.58 12.50 20.45
C SER A 194 -9.62 12.43 19.28
N PHE A 195 -9.51 11.25 18.70
CA PHE A 195 -8.62 10.92 17.60
C PHE A 195 -9.47 10.63 16.38
N ASP A 196 -9.34 11.45 15.33
CA ASP A 196 -10.05 11.28 14.07
C ASP A 196 -9.04 10.94 12.97
N ILE A 197 -9.02 9.67 12.55
CA ILE A 197 -8.11 9.17 11.52
C ILE A 197 -8.82 9.28 10.17
N GLY A 198 -8.47 10.30 9.40
CA GLY A 198 -8.94 10.51 8.03
C GLY A 198 -8.02 9.90 6.98
N LYS A 199 -8.46 9.90 5.71
CA LYS A 199 -7.68 9.37 4.58
C LYS A 199 -6.32 10.05 4.38
N ASP A 200 -6.23 11.33 4.75
CA ASP A 200 -5.06 12.19 4.50
C ASP A 200 -4.27 12.54 5.77
N GLY A 201 -4.58 11.91 6.91
CA GLY A 201 -3.89 12.14 8.17
C GLY A 201 -4.80 12.08 9.41
N GLU A 202 -4.19 12.29 10.57
CA GLU A 202 -4.85 12.16 11.87
C GLU A 202 -5.11 13.52 12.51
N THR A 203 -6.33 13.78 12.97
CA THR A 203 -6.68 15.00 13.69
C THR A 203 -6.94 14.72 15.16
N TRP A 204 -6.18 15.37 16.02
CA TRP A 204 -6.25 15.26 17.46
C TRP A 204 -6.98 16.46 18.04
N THR A 205 -8.17 16.25 18.60
CA THR A 205 -8.93 17.30 19.27
C THR A 205 -8.86 17.11 20.78
N ARG A 206 -8.44 18.14 21.50
CA ARG A 206 -8.23 18.12 22.94
C ARG A 206 -9.12 19.19 23.56
N THR A 207 -9.95 18.80 24.53
CA THR A 207 -10.88 19.66 25.23
C THR A 207 -10.53 19.68 26.71
N PHE A 208 -10.27 20.86 27.24
CA PHE A 208 -10.00 21.14 28.65
C PHE A 208 -11.13 22.01 29.20
N GLY A 209 -12.08 21.41 29.92
CA GLY A 209 -13.30 22.10 30.33
C GLY A 209 -14.11 22.57 29.11
N THR A 210 -14.24 23.88 28.94
CA THR A 210 -14.97 24.49 27.81
C THR A 210 -14.06 24.88 26.63
N HIS A 211 -12.74 24.71 26.75
CA HIS A 211 -11.78 25.12 25.73
C HIS A 211 -11.32 23.92 24.91
N SER A 212 -11.44 24.00 23.58
CA SER A 212 -11.02 22.93 22.66
C SER A 212 -10.00 23.43 21.65
N PHE A 213 -9.06 22.57 21.30
CA PHE A 213 -8.04 22.82 20.28
C PHE A 213 -7.73 21.56 19.50
N SER A 214 -7.47 21.72 18.20
CA SER A 214 -7.22 20.62 17.28
C SER A 214 -5.86 20.78 16.60
N SER A 215 -5.17 19.67 16.41
CA SER A 215 -3.94 19.60 15.62
C SER A 215 -4.06 18.47 14.60
N ARG A 216 -3.44 18.66 13.44
CA ARG A 216 -3.27 17.63 12.41
C ARG A 216 -1.82 17.17 12.39
#